data_AF-A0A956FHH1-F1
#
_entry.id   AF-A0A956FHH1-F1
#
_cell.length_a   1.000
_cell.length_b   1.000
_cell.length_c   1.000
_cell.angle_alpha   90.00
_cell.angle_beta   90.00
_cell.angle_gamma   90.00
#
_symmetry.space_group_name_H-M   'P 1'
#
loop_
_entity.id
_entity.type
_entity.pdbx_description
1 polymer ?
#
loop_
_entity_poly.entity_id
_entity_poly.type
_entity_poly.pdbx_seq_one_letter_code
_entity_poly.pdbx_strand_id
1 'polypeptide(L)'
;MLALDYGDRPHELGEELSSLNRRRDTLREDKELTLILMLPAEEMSTVAEVAPDLWSIRSMVAVLSAPEDIEGELHLLAQWEQRCRDAFESRLNETPHARARYRHGVVTFAYRITSLPSPPTLRALLEVMTNTEGWTGWPPWWVPTSTTAPRVVAPGILECWMYSDEQMFSDPVHSDYWRASTDGSFYLLRGYDEDSAPDRVEPGRVLSRSLPIWRAGEALHHAATMAERLTSAHARVVFSTRWEGLHGRTITSWPEAGPSAPSRGAFELGSIRSSVVTNATEIEESLPDVVARLLRPLDDAALQERPRAFIEHHLGRMRSRAVG
;
A
#
# COMPACT_ATOMS: atom_id res chain seq x y z
N MET A 1 26.69 2.13 -29.94
CA MET A 1 25.47 2.27 -29.11
C MET A 1 24.79 3.55 -29.51
N LEU A 2 23.60 3.45 -30.09
CA LEU A 2 22.75 4.59 -30.41
C LEU A 2 21.50 4.44 -29.52
N ALA A 3 21.30 5.36 -28.58
CA ALA A 3 20.09 5.41 -27.75
C ALA A 3 19.20 6.51 -28.34
N LEU A 4 17.98 6.14 -28.70
CA LEU A 4 16.98 7.07 -29.22
C LEU A 4 15.81 7.08 -28.25
N ASP A 5 15.48 8.26 -27.73
CA ASP A 5 14.35 8.51 -26.84
C ASP A 5 13.25 9.19 -27.65
N TYR A 6 12.14 8.49 -27.87
CA TYR A 6 11.06 8.97 -28.73
C TYR A 6 9.86 9.54 -27.99
N GLY A 7 9.80 9.46 -26.65
CA GLY A 7 8.69 10.00 -25.85
C GLY A 7 7.31 9.79 -26.51
N ASP A 8 6.55 10.88 -26.69
CA ASP A 8 5.21 10.91 -27.31
C ASP A 8 5.22 11.11 -28.85
N ARG A 9 6.31 10.81 -29.57
CA ARG A 9 6.44 11.06 -31.03
C ARG A 9 6.63 9.79 -31.89
N PRO A 10 5.65 8.88 -31.92
CA PRO A 10 5.73 7.63 -32.67
C PRO A 10 5.78 7.76 -34.18
N HIS A 11 5.26 8.87 -34.74
CA HIS A 11 5.25 9.07 -36.19
C HIS A 11 6.64 9.40 -36.75
N GLU A 12 7.53 10.00 -35.94
CA GLU A 12 8.91 10.29 -36.31
C GLU A 12 9.79 9.01 -36.28
N LEU A 13 9.44 8.06 -35.38
CA LEU A 13 10.12 6.77 -35.23
C LEU A 13 10.17 5.97 -36.54
N GLY A 14 9.08 5.96 -37.31
CA GLY A 14 8.99 5.15 -38.51
C GLY A 14 9.92 5.61 -39.64
N GLU A 15 10.02 6.93 -39.84
CA GLU A 15 10.94 7.50 -40.84
C GLU A 15 12.39 7.31 -40.43
N GLU A 16 12.70 7.44 -39.14
CA GLU A 16 14.05 7.33 -38.62
C GLU A 16 14.54 5.88 -38.57
N LEU A 17 13.69 4.92 -38.19
CA LEU A 17 13.96 3.48 -38.31
C LEU A 17 14.16 3.07 -39.78
N SER A 18 13.33 3.59 -40.68
CA SER A 18 13.49 3.37 -42.13
C SER A 18 14.81 3.97 -42.66
N SER A 19 15.20 5.14 -42.16
CA SER A 19 16.46 5.81 -42.47
C SER A 19 17.66 5.01 -41.97
N LEU A 20 17.62 4.54 -40.73
CA LEU A 20 18.64 3.68 -40.11
C LEU A 20 18.79 2.35 -40.87
N ASN A 21 17.67 1.71 -41.23
CA ASN A 21 17.69 0.47 -42.01
C ASN A 21 18.32 0.68 -43.40
N ARG A 22 18.01 1.80 -44.08
CA ARG A 22 18.65 2.17 -45.37
C ARG A 22 20.16 2.43 -45.23
N ARG A 23 20.62 2.93 -44.08
CA ARG A 23 22.02 3.23 -43.81
C ARG A 23 22.80 2.03 -43.25
N ARG A 24 22.13 0.91 -42.95
CA ARG A 24 22.73 -0.31 -42.41
C ARG A 24 23.91 -0.82 -43.25
N ASP A 25 23.76 -0.84 -44.56
CA ASP A 25 24.79 -1.38 -45.47
C ASP A 25 26.03 -0.48 -45.56
N THR A 26 25.90 0.80 -45.21
CA THR A 26 27.04 1.73 -45.09
C THR A 26 27.71 1.72 -43.72
N LEU A 27 27.09 1.10 -42.70
CA LEU A 27 27.62 0.99 -41.34
C LEU A 27 28.43 -0.30 -41.12
N ARG A 28 28.69 -1.05 -42.20
CA ARG A 28 29.22 -2.43 -42.22
C ARG A 28 30.72 -2.57 -41.95
N GLU A 29 31.44 -1.49 -41.69
CA GLU A 29 32.86 -1.56 -41.33
C GLU A 29 33.01 -1.70 -39.79
N ASP A 30 33.08 -2.95 -39.36
CA ASP A 30 33.67 -3.46 -38.11
C ASP A 30 33.12 -3.02 -36.73
N LYS A 31 31.88 -2.54 -36.63
CA LYS A 31 31.27 -2.25 -35.30
C LYS A 31 29.89 -2.88 -35.12
N GLU A 32 29.73 -3.69 -34.08
CA GLU A 32 28.41 -4.11 -33.60
C GLU A 32 27.60 -2.86 -33.22
N LEU A 33 26.47 -2.67 -33.91
CA LEU A 33 25.55 -1.57 -33.65
C LEU A 33 24.42 -2.08 -32.75
N THR A 34 24.53 -1.81 -31.46
CA THR A 34 23.42 -1.95 -30.51
C THR A 34 22.51 -0.72 -30.63
N LEU A 35 21.27 -0.96 -31.02
CA LEU A 35 20.18 0.02 -31.03
C LEU A 35 19.32 -0.22 -29.78
N ILE A 36 19.17 0.78 -28.94
CA ILE A 36 18.25 0.73 -27.79
C ILE A 36 17.10 1.67 -28.11
N LEU A 37 15.90 1.11 -28.24
CA LEU A 37 14.66 1.83 -28.47
C LEU A 37 13.88 1.86 -27.15
N MET A 38 13.62 3.05 -26.63
CA MET A 38 12.72 3.25 -25.49
C MET A 38 11.35 3.63 -26.05
N LEU A 39 10.36 2.77 -25.86
CA LEU A 39 9.01 2.94 -26.39
C LEU A 39 7.97 2.54 -25.33
N PRO A 40 6.80 3.20 -25.29
CA PRO A 40 5.66 2.71 -24.51
C PRO A 40 5.28 1.28 -24.93
N ALA A 41 4.82 0.47 -23.97
CA ALA A 41 4.51 -0.94 -24.22
C ALA A 41 3.42 -1.13 -25.31
N GLU A 42 2.47 -0.20 -25.41
CA GLU A 42 1.43 -0.20 -26.45
C GLU A 42 1.94 0.00 -27.89
N GLU A 43 3.16 0.52 -28.08
CA GLU A 43 3.71 0.82 -29.42
C GLU A 43 4.61 -0.28 -29.99
N MET A 44 4.76 -1.40 -29.28
CA MET A 44 5.58 -2.52 -29.77
C MET A 44 5.09 -3.11 -31.10
N SER A 45 3.77 -3.14 -31.33
CA SER A 45 3.20 -3.62 -32.60
C SER A 45 3.64 -2.75 -33.78
N THR A 46 3.77 -1.44 -33.57
CA THR A 46 4.21 -0.48 -34.59
C THR A 46 5.65 -0.72 -35.02
N VAL A 47 6.55 -1.12 -34.12
CA VAL A 47 7.95 -1.46 -34.47
C VAL A 47 8.01 -2.66 -35.40
N ALA A 48 7.20 -3.69 -35.13
CA ALA A 48 7.13 -4.90 -35.94
C ALA A 48 6.56 -4.64 -37.35
N GLU A 49 5.63 -3.69 -37.48
CA GLU A 49 5.03 -3.30 -38.76
C GLU A 49 5.98 -2.43 -39.61
N VAL A 50 6.70 -1.49 -38.99
CA VAL A 50 7.46 -0.48 -39.74
C VAL A 50 8.84 -0.97 -40.16
N ALA A 51 9.40 -1.97 -39.47
CA ALA A 51 10.72 -2.49 -39.81
C ALA A 51 10.80 -4.03 -39.64
N PRO A 52 10.09 -4.78 -40.52
CA PRO A 52 10.02 -6.24 -40.47
C PRO A 52 11.36 -6.96 -40.69
N ASP A 53 12.44 -6.23 -41.05
CA ASP A 53 13.78 -6.76 -41.27
C ASP A 53 14.76 -6.54 -40.08
N LEU A 54 14.27 -5.93 -38.98
CA LEU A 54 15.07 -5.71 -37.75
C LEU A 54 15.53 -7.01 -37.07
N TRP A 55 15.00 -8.17 -37.48
CA TRP A 55 15.42 -9.51 -37.03
C TRP A 55 16.89 -9.85 -37.37
N SER A 56 17.53 -9.05 -38.22
CA SER A 56 18.97 -9.10 -38.47
C SER A 56 19.82 -8.42 -37.39
N ILE A 57 19.21 -7.65 -36.47
CA ILE A 57 19.86 -7.11 -35.27
C ILE A 57 19.93 -8.23 -34.22
N ARG A 58 21.14 -8.74 -34.00
CA ARG A 58 21.40 -9.93 -33.18
C ARG A 58 21.35 -9.71 -31.65
N SER A 59 21.03 -8.51 -31.18
CA SER A 59 21.06 -8.19 -29.75
C SER A 59 19.87 -7.35 -29.28
N MET A 60 19.15 -7.97 -28.34
CA MET A 60 18.14 -7.47 -27.38
C MET A 60 17.64 -6.03 -27.55
N VAL A 61 16.38 -5.89 -27.98
CA VAL A 61 15.59 -4.68 -27.74
C VAL A 61 15.26 -4.65 -26.24
N ALA A 62 15.97 -3.81 -25.49
CA ALA A 62 15.60 -3.52 -24.11
C ALA A 62 14.42 -2.56 -24.13
N VAL A 63 13.21 -3.10 -23.90
CA VAL A 63 12.02 -2.28 -23.63
C VAL A 63 12.20 -1.66 -22.26
N LEU A 64 12.62 -0.40 -22.23
CA LEU A 64 12.50 0.43 -21.04
C LEU A 64 11.10 1.03 -21.09
N SER A 65 10.16 0.42 -20.36
CA SER A 65 8.87 1.04 -20.06
C SER A 65 9.13 2.47 -19.57
N ALA A 66 8.33 3.44 -20.04
CA ALA A 66 8.43 4.82 -19.60
C ALA A 66 8.58 4.89 -18.07
N PRO A 67 9.43 5.79 -17.54
CA PRO A 67 9.61 5.91 -16.10
C PRO A 67 8.25 6.19 -15.47
N GLU A 68 7.69 5.19 -14.81
CA GLU A 68 6.35 5.27 -14.26
C GLU A 68 6.28 6.41 -13.22
N ASP A 69 5.24 7.24 -13.28
CA ASP A 69 5.06 8.45 -12.48
C ASP A 69 4.76 8.12 -10.99
N ILE A 70 5.80 7.71 -10.26
CA ILE A 70 5.73 7.37 -8.84
C ILE A 70 5.29 8.58 -8.01
N GLU A 71 5.77 9.79 -8.35
CA GLU A 71 5.43 11.01 -7.62
C GLU A 71 3.94 11.35 -7.79
N GLY A 72 3.40 11.22 -9.00
CA GLY A 72 1.98 11.37 -9.29
C GLY A 72 1.12 10.38 -8.52
N GLU A 73 1.48 9.10 -8.49
CA GLU A 73 0.71 8.09 -7.74
C GLU A 73 0.75 8.32 -6.22
N LEU A 74 1.91 8.73 -5.67
CA LEU A 74 2.02 9.15 -4.28
C LEU A 74 1.16 10.38 -3.97
N HIS A 75 1.10 11.33 -4.90
CA HIS A 75 0.26 12.51 -4.78
C HIS A 75 -1.23 12.16 -4.79
N LEU A 76 -1.66 11.29 -5.71
CA LEU A 76 -3.04 10.79 -5.79
C LEU A 76 -3.43 10.04 -4.50
N LEU A 77 -2.55 9.20 -3.96
CA LEU A 77 -2.78 8.53 -2.68
C LEU A 77 -2.92 9.53 -1.53
N ALA A 78 -2.08 10.56 -1.48
CA ALA A 78 -2.17 11.60 -0.46
C ALA A 78 -3.49 12.38 -0.54
N GLN A 79 -3.99 12.69 -1.74
CA GLN A 79 -5.30 13.31 -1.93
C GLN A 79 -6.44 12.39 -1.49
N TRP A 80 -6.33 11.08 -1.76
CA TRP A 80 -7.29 10.09 -1.28
C TRP A 80 -7.33 10.01 0.24
N GLU A 81 -6.16 9.93 0.90
CA GLU A 81 -6.05 9.96 2.36
C GLU A 81 -6.73 11.20 2.96
N GLN A 82 -6.47 12.38 2.39
CA GLN A 82 -7.06 13.63 2.87
C GLN A 82 -8.59 13.60 2.75
N ARG A 83 -9.13 13.19 1.60
CA ARG A 83 -10.58 13.07 1.40
C ARG A 83 -11.23 12.08 2.36
N CYS A 84 -10.55 10.98 2.70
CA CYS A 84 -11.05 10.02 3.66
C CYS A 84 -11.05 10.58 5.09
N ARG A 85 -10.01 11.34 5.45
CA ARG A 85 -9.92 12.03 6.74
C ARG A 85 -11.00 13.09 6.90
N ASP A 86 -11.22 13.92 5.88
CA ASP A 86 -12.26 14.95 5.92
C ASP A 86 -13.66 14.33 6.06
N ALA A 87 -13.89 13.19 5.39
CA ALA A 87 -15.12 12.40 5.55
C ALA A 87 -15.26 11.84 6.96
N PHE A 88 -14.19 11.27 7.53
CA PHE A 88 -14.17 10.77 8.90
C PHE A 88 -14.45 11.87 9.93
N GLU A 89 -13.82 13.05 9.80
CA GLU A 89 -14.09 14.18 10.68
C GLU A 89 -15.54 14.67 10.57
N SER A 90 -16.12 14.62 9.38
CA SER A 90 -17.54 14.90 9.18
C SER A 90 -18.41 13.90 9.95
N ARG A 91 -18.06 12.61 9.94
CA ARG A 91 -18.74 11.58 10.76
C ARG A 91 -18.59 11.80 12.26
N LEU A 92 -17.41 12.22 12.71
CA LEU A 92 -17.19 12.56 14.12
C LEU A 92 -17.97 13.80 14.56
N ASN A 93 -18.25 14.74 13.65
CA ASN A 93 -19.12 15.88 13.94
C ASN A 93 -20.59 15.47 14.03
N GLU A 94 -21.04 14.51 13.22
CA GLU A 94 -22.38 13.91 13.29
C GLU A 94 -22.58 13.09 14.58
N THR A 95 -21.53 12.42 15.05
CA THR A 95 -21.57 11.57 16.24
C THR A 95 -20.45 11.93 17.24
N PRO A 96 -20.57 13.05 17.98
CA PRO A 96 -19.48 13.59 18.81
C PRO A 96 -18.95 12.63 19.88
N HIS A 97 -19.81 11.79 20.45
CA HIS A 97 -19.42 10.80 21.46
C HIS A 97 -18.40 9.77 20.93
N ALA A 98 -18.39 9.53 19.61
CA ALA A 98 -17.44 8.63 18.97
C ALA A 98 -15.98 9.11 19.07
N ARG A 99 -15.75 10.43 19.20
CA ARG A 99 -14.41 11.01 19.33
C ARG A 99 -13.63 10.43 20.51
N ALA A 100 -14.31 9.99 21.56
CA ALA A 100 -13.68 9.38 22.72
C ALA A 100 -12.85 8.14 22.38
N ARG A 101 -13.19 7.40 21.32
CA ARG A 101 -12.49 6.18 20.89
C ARG A 101 -11.17 6.45 20.16
N TYR A 102 -11.00 7.65 19.64
CA TYR A 102 -9.83 8.03 18.83
C TYR A 102 -8.95 9.09 19.52
N ARG A 103 -9.35 9.56 20.71
CA ARG A 103 -8.71 10.69 21.40
C ARG A 103 -7.24 10.49 21.75
N HIS A 104 -6.79 9.25 21.85
CA HIS A 104 -5.41 8.92 22.23
C HIS A 104 -4.49 8.74 21.01
N GLY A 105 -5.05 8.66 19.81
CA GLY A 105 -4.28 8.43 18.60
C GLY A 105 -4.87 7.32 17.75
N VAL A 106 -4.39 7.25 16.51
CA VAL A 106 -4.85 6.32 15.49
C VAL A 106 -3.69 5.91 14.61
N VAL A 107 -3.83 4.73 14.00
CA VAL A 107 -3.03 4.32 12.86
C VAL A 107 -3.90 4.35 11.60
N THR A 108 -3.36 4.89 10.53
CA THR A 108 -3.94 4.86 9.20
C THR A 108 -3.10 3.99 8.28
N PHE A 109 -3.78 3.19 7.45
CA PHE A 109 -3.21 2.50 6.31
C PHE A 109 -3.99 2.92 5.06
N ALA A 110 -3.28 3.27 3.99
CA ALA A 110 -3.93 3.56 2.72
C ALA A 110 -3.07 3.07 1.57
N TYR A 111 -3.69 2.56 0.52
CA TYR A 111 -2.97 2.14 -0.66
C TYR A 111 -3.79 2.35 -1.93
N ARG A 112 -3.07 2.35 -3.06
CA ARG A 112 -3.63 2.44 -4.40
C ARG A 112 -3.01 1.38 -5.30
N ILE A 113 -3.86 0.67 -6.02
CA ILE A 113 -3.45 -0.26 -7.09
C ILE A 113 -3.46 0.54 -8.40
N THR A 114 -2.29 0.76 -9.01
CA THR A 114 -2.14 1.75 -10.11
C THR A 114 -2.49 1.17 -11.48
N SER A 115 -2.45 -0.15 -11.64
CA SER A 115 -2.63 -0.85 -12.92
C SER A 115 -3.95 -1.64 -12.97
N LEU A 116 -5.08 -0.95 -12.81
CA LEU A 116 -6.40 -1.55 -12.98
C LEU A 116 -6.87 -1.42 -14.43
N PRO A 117 -6.90 -2.52 -15.22
CA PRO A 117 -7.28 -2.44 -16.64
C PRO A 117 -8.75 -2.02 -16.82
N SER A 118 -9.59 -2.35 -15.86
CA SER A 118 -10.98 -1.88 -15.78
C SER A 118 -11.41 -1.83 -14.32
N PRO A 119 -11.95 -0.69 -13.83
CA PRO A 119 -12.51 -0.59 -12.48
C PRO A 119 -13.62 -1.63 -12.25
N PRO A 120 -13.58 -2.43 -11.17
CA PRO A 120 -14.70 -3.31 -10.82
C PRO A 120 -15.98 -2.51 -10.54
N THR A 121 -17.14 -3.15 -10.65
CA THR A 121 -18.37 -2.59 -10.09
C THR A 121 -18.29 -2.53 -8.56
N LEU A 122 -19.07 -1.66 -7.92
CA LEU A 122 -19.14 -1.61 -6.44
C LEU A 122 -19.51 -2.96 -5.82
N ARG A 123 -20.40 -3.70 -6.48
CA ARG A 123 -20.79 -5.04 -6.04
C ARG A 123 -19.63 -6.03 -6.12
N ALA A 124 -18.90 -6.04 -7.23
CA ALA A 124 -17.73 -6.90 -7.40
C ALA A 124 -16.62 -6.53 -6.41
N LEU A 125 -16.38 -5.23 -6.19
CA LEU A 125 -15.43 -4.78 -5.18
C LEU A 125 -15.80 -5.27 -3.78
N LEU A 126 -17.06 -5.08 -3.36
CA LEU A 126 -17.55 -5.52 -2.05
C LEU A 126 -17.46 -7.06 -1.90
N GLU A 127 -17.77 -7.80 -2.96
CA GLU A 127 -17.66 -9.27 -2.98
C GLU A 127 -16.21 -9.73 -2.80
N VAL A 128 -15.26 -9.11 -3.50
CA VAL A 128 -13.83 -9.43 -3.34
C VAL A 128 -13.36 -9.10 -1.92
N MET A 129 -13.74 -7.94 -1.37
CA MET A 129 -13.38 -7.55 0.00
C MET A 129 -13.98 -8.52 1.04
N THR A 130 -15.23 -8.92 0.89
CA THR A 130 -15.91 -9.85 1.81
C THR A 130 -15.24 -11.23 1.81
N ASN A 131 -14.70 -11.66 0.66
CA ASN A 131 -14.03 -12.94 0.50
C ASN A 131 -12.50 -12.87 0.70
N THR A 132 -11.97 -11.75 1.20
CA THR A 132 -10.55 -11.59 1.51
C THR A 132 -10.32 -11.94 2.97
N GLU A 133 -9.61 -13.04 3.20
CA GLU A 133 -9.26 -13.50 4.54
C GLU A 133 -8.06 -12.71 5.06
N GLY A 134 -8.00 -12.50 6.38
CA GLY A 134 -6.81 -11.98 7.05
C GLY A 134 -6.14 -13.04 7.91
N TRP A 135 -5.12 -12.62 8.65
CA TRP A 135 -4.34 -13.52 9.50
C TRP A 135 -4.66 -13.39 10.99
N THR A 136 -5.45 -12.38 11.35
CA THR A 136 -5.88 -12.11 12.72
C THR A 136 -7.39 -12.21 12.85
N GLY A 137 -7.89 -12.27 14.08
CA GLY A 137 -9.34 -12.25 14.35
C GLY A 137 -10.02 -10.92 14.02
N TRP A 138 -9.26 -9.87 13.69
CA TRP A 138 -9.80 -8.56 13.30
C TRP A 138 -9.02 -7.97 12.11
N PRO A 139 -9.25 -8.51 10.91
CA PRO A 139 -8.45 -8.17 9.74
C PRO A 139 -8.69 -6.72 9.30
N PRO A 140 -7.73 -6.11 8.59
CA PRO A 140 -7.91 -4.78 8.03
C PRO A 140 -8.99 -4.81 6.94
N TRP A 141 -9.76 -3.73 6.80
CA TRP A 141 -10.91 -3.63 5.88
C TRP A 141 -11.97 -4.72 6.05
N TRP A 142 -12.12 -5.27 7.26
CA TRP A 142 -13.18 -6.23 7.56
C TRP A 142 -14.56 -5.71 7.16
N VAL A 143 -15.37 -6.57 6.53
CA VAL A 143 -16.72 -6.24 6.04
C VAL A 143 -17.76 -6.80 7.01
N PRO A 144 -18.42 -5.96 7.83
CA PRO A 144 -19.47 -6.41 8.72
C PRO A 144 -20.75 -6.73 7.95
N THR A 145 -21.51 -7.70 8.45
CA THR A 145 -22.81 -8.14 7.87
C THR A 145 -24.03 -7.51 8.56
N SER A 146 -23.81 -6.63 9.54
CA SER A 146 -24.85 -6.09 10.43
C SER A 146 -25.14 -4.60 10.22
N THR A 147 -25.60 -3.90 11.26
CA THR A 147 -25.94 -2.47 11.29
C THR A 147 -24.79 -1.54 10.88
N THR A 148 -23.55 -2.02 10.97
CA THR A 148 -22.33 -1.32 10.55
C THR A 148 -21.91 -1.64 9.12
N ALA A 149 -22.74 -2.34 8.34
CA ALA A 149 -22.45 -2.74 6.97
C ALA A 149 -21.99 -1.57 6.08
N PRO A 150 -21.10 -1.82 5.10
CA PRO A 150 -20.64 -0.77 4.20
C PRO A 150 -21.76 -0.16 3.40
N ARG A 151 -21.68 1.16 3.18
CA ARG A 151 -22.65 1.93 2.40
C ARG A 151 -21.98 2.62 1.22
N VAL A 152 -22.76 2.83 0.15
CA VAL A 152 -22.33 3.65 -0.99
C VAL A 152 -22.49 5.12 -0.63
N VAL A 153 -21.41 5.89 -0.70
CA VAL A 153 -21.40 7.32 -0.32
C VAL A 153 -21.15 8.26 -1.49
N ALA A 154 -20.63 7.74 -2.59
CA ALA A 154 -20.44 8.44 -3.86
C ALA A 154 -20.31 7.40 -4.99
N PRO A 155 -20.40 7.79 -6.27
CA PRO A 155 -20.13 6.89 -7.38
C PRO A 155 -18.77 6.20 -7.22
N GLY A 156 -18.77 4.88 -7.19
CA GLY A 156 -17.54 4.09 -7.05
C GLY A 156 -16.93 4.07 -5.65
N ILE A 157 -17.56 4.64 -4.61
CA ILE A 157 -16.98 4.68 -3.25
C ILE A 157 -17.87 3.99 -2.21
N LEU A 158 -17.28 3.00 -1.54
CA LEU A 158 -17.79 2.38 -0.32
C LEU A 158 -17.20 3.06 0.91
N GLU A 159 -18.00 3.18 1.96
CA GLU A 159 -17.58 3.60 3.29
C GLU A 159 -18.17 2.64 4.32
N CYS A 160 -17.36 2.28 5.30
CA CYS A 160 -17.78 1.57 6.49
C CYS A 160 -17.25 2.29 7.72
N TRP A 161 -18.11 2.45 8.72
CA TRP A 161 -17.70 2.94 10.02
C TRP A 161 -18.25 2.02 11.10
N MET A 162 -17.37 1.30 11.76
CA MET A 162 -17.68 0.36 12.84
C MET A 162 -17.84 1.12 14.15
N TYR A 163 -18.83 2.00 14.19
CA TYR A 163 -19.24 2.69 15.40
C TYR A 163 -20.67 2.29 15.74
N SER A 164 -20.84 1.57 16.84
CA SER A 164 -22.13 1.34 17.48
C SER A 164 -21.95 1.18 18.99
N ASP A 165 -23.05 1.22 19.74
CA ASP A 165 -23.06 0.93 21.17
C ASP A 165 -22.95 -0.58 21.48
N GLU A 166 -22.81 -1.43 20.45
CA GLU A 166 -22.58 -2.86 20.63
C GLU A 166 -21.18 -3.08 21.24
N GLN A 167 -21.10 -4.00 22.21
CA GLN A 167 -19.88 -4.25 22.99
C GLN A 167 -18.66 -4.55 22.11
N MET A 168 -18.86 -5.27 20.99
CA MET A 168 -17.81 -5.62 20.03
C MET A 168 -17.11 -4.40 19.43
N PHE A 169 -17.82 -3.28 19.27
CA PHE A 169 -17.27 -2.06 18.67
C PHE A 169 -16.98 -1.00 19.73
N SER A 170 -17.02 -1.31 21.03
CA SER A 170 -16.99 -0.27 22.07
C SER A 170 -15.60 0.34 22.32
N ASP A 171 -14.54 -0.32 21.87
CA ASP A 171 -13.15 0.06 22.12
C ASP A 171 -12.44 0.66 20.88
N PRO A 172 -11.28 1.32 21.06
CA PRO A 172 -10.51 1.91 19.97
C PRO A 172 -10.10 0.96 18.84
N VAL A 173 -9.68 -0.28 19.14
CA VAL A 173 -9.11 -1.20 18.13
C VAL A 173 -10.16 -1.85 17.24
N HIS A 174 -11.40 -1.99 17.74
CA HIS A 174 -12.51 -2.53 16.96
C HIS A 174 -13.39 -1.45 16.31
N SER A 175 -13.06 -0.17 16.50
CA SER A 175 -13.83 0.96 15.93
C SER A 175 -13.28 1.46 14.60
N ASP A 176 -13.16 0.57 13.61
CA ASP A 176 -12.57 0.94 12.31
C ASP A 176 -13.42 1.92 11.53
N TYR A 177 -12.75 2.86 10.87
CA TYR A 177 -13.30 3.61 9.75
C TYR A 177 -12.52 3.26 8.50
N TRP A 178 -13.20 2.81 7.45
CA TRP A 178 -12.54 2.53 6.18
C TRP A 178 -13.37 2.99 4.98
N ARG A 179 -12.66 3.31 3.89
CA ARG A 179 -13.23 3.56 2.57
C ARG A 179 -12.50 2.74 1.53
N ALA A 180 -13.24 2.30 0.51
CA ALA A 180 -12.71 1.61 -0.64
C ALA A 180 -13.33 2.20 -1.91
N SER A 181 -12.53 2.34 -2.95
CA SER A 181 -12.93 2.92 -4.22
C SER A 181 -12.71 1.93 -5.36
N THR A 182 -13.62 1.94 -6.35
CA THR A 182 -13.51 1.10 -7.55
C THR A 182 -12.30 1.45 -8.40
N ASP A 183 -11.67 2.61 -8.18
CA ASP A 183 -10.40 2.98 -8.81
C ASP A 183 -9.16 2.34 -8.17
N GLY A 184 -9.34 1.42 -7.22
CA GLY A 184 -8.24 0.72 -6.55
C GLY A 184 -7.67 1.40 -5.33
N SER A 185 -8.30 2.49 -4.85
CA SER A 185 -7.87 3.21 -3.66
C SER A 185 -8.56 2.70 -2.40
N PHE A 186 -7.79 2.42 -1.35
CA PHE A 186 -8.26 1.90 -0.07
C PHE A 186 -7.70 2.73 1.08
N TYR A 187 -8.50 2.92 2.12
CA TYR A 187 -8.15 3.67 3.33
C TYR A 187 -8.74 2.98 4.55
N LEU A 188 -7.95 2.84 5.61
CA LEU A 188 -8.34 2.32 6.92
C LEU A 188 -7.76 3.21 8.00
N LEU A 189 -8.57 3.58 8.99
CA LEU A 189 -8.20 4.24 10.23
C LEU A 189 -8.68 3.38 11.40
N ARG A 190 -7.76 3.10 12.33
CA ARG A 190 -8.00 2.24 13.51
C ARG A 190 -7.36 2.87 14.76
N GLY A 191 -8.00 2.75 15.91
CA GLY A 191 -7.41 3.11 17.19
C GLY A 191 -6.35 2.11 17.65
N TYR A 192 -5.49 2.49 18.59
CA TYR A 192 -4.45 1.59 19.08
C TYR A 192 -5.02 0.46 19.96
N ASP A 193 -4.54 -0.77 19.74
CA ASP A 193 -4.80 -1.93 20.59
C ASP A 193 -4.48 -1.66 22.07
N GLU A 194 -3.37 -0.98 22.30
CA GLU A 194 -2.85 -0.65 23.62
C GLU A 194 -3.82 0.22 24.41
N ASP A 195 -4.58 1.08 23.72
CA ASP A 195 -5.56 1.97 24.33
C ASP A 195 -6.90 1.28 24.61
N SER A 196 -7.06 0.02 24.19
CA SER A 196 -8.26 -0.80 24.38
C SER A 196 -8.16 -1.72 25.61
N ALA A 197 -7.04 -1.70 26.34
CA ALA A 197 -6.80 -2.53 27.53
C ALA A 197 -6.43 -1.69 28.77
N PRO A 198 -7.33 -0.81 29.26
CA PRO A 198 -7.03 0.15 30.33
C PRO A 198 -6.62 -0.51 31.66
N ASP A 199 -7.06 -1.75 31.91
CA ASP A 199 -6.67 -2.52 33.11
C ASP A 199 -5.21 -3.03 33.06
N ARG A 200 -4.57 -2.97 31.88
CA ARG A 200 -3.20 -3.46 31.66
C ARG A 200 -2.22 -2.33 31.41
N VAL A 201 -2.65 -1.28 30.72
CA VAL A 201 -1.82 -0.12 30.41
C VAL A 201 -2.67 1.14 30.32
N GLU A 202 -2.14 2.25 30.83
CA GLU A 202 -2.80 3.55 30.73
C GLU A 202 -2.90 3.97 29.24
N PRO A 203 -4.12 4.26 28.72
CA PRO A 203 -4.30 4.69 27.34
C PRO A 203 -3.48 5.93 26.99
N GLY A 204 -2.90 5.97 25.79
CA GLY A 204 -2.07 7.08 25.33
C GLY A 204 -0.61 7.04 25.79
N ARG A 205 -0.16 5.97 26.46
CA ARG A 205 1.19 5.94 27.09
C ARG A 205 2.19 5.02 26.41
N VAL A 206 1.73 3.96 25.77
CA VAL A 206 2.61 2.97 25.16
C VAL A 206 2.26 2.75 23.69
N LEU A 207 3.26 2.33 22.94
CA LEU A 207 3.11 1.69 21.64
C LEU A 207 3.85 0.35 21.70
N SER A 208 3.22 -0.73 21.28
CA SER A 208 3.84 -2.03 21.20
C SER A 208 4.97 -2.03 20.18
N ARG A 209 6.03 -2.77 20.49
CA ARG A 209 7.11 -3.03 19.54
C ARG A 209 6.67 -4.00 18.43
N SER A 210 5.75 -4.92 18.73
CA SER A 210 5.34 -6.02 17.85
C SER A 210 4.10 -5.70 17.01
N LEU A 211 3.12 -4.96 17.55
CA LEU A 211 1.89 -4.68 16.82
C LEU A 211 2.06 -3.88 15.53
N PRO A 212 2.96 -2.89 15.42
CA PRO A 212 3.20 -2.23 14.14
C PRO A 212 3.60 -3.20 13.03
N ILE A 213 4.34 -4.27 13.36
CA ILE A 213 4.69 -5.34 12.41
C ILE A 213 3.43 -6.09 11.97
N TRP A 214 2.56 -6.44 12.92
CA TRP A 214 1.35 -7.22 12.64
C TRP A 214 0.38 -6.41 11.79
N ARG A 215 0.10 -5.16 12.20
CA ARG A 215 -0.82 -4.26 11.49
C ARG A 215 -0.31 -3.91 10.10
N ALA A 216 0.97 -3.58 9.94
CA ALA A 216 1.55 -3.32 8.63
C ALA A 216 1.59 -4.57 7.75
N GLY A 217 2.00 -5.73 8.31
CA GLY A 217 2.10 -6.99 7.58
C GLY A 217 0.74 -7.47 7.06
N GLU A 218 -0.30 -7.38 7.88
CA GLU A 218 -1.66 -7.77 7.49
C GLU A 218 -2.28 -6.79 6.48
N ALA A 219 -2.04 -5.48 6.64
CA ALA A 219 -2.53 -4.49 5.68
C ALA A 219 -1.82 -4.59 4.31
N LEU A 220 -0.53 -4.89 4.29
CA LEU A 220 0.21 -5.20 3.06
C LEU A 220 -0.30 -6.48 2.40
N HIS A 221 -0.56 -7.53 3.19
CA HIS A 221 -1.16 -8.76 2.68
C HIS A 221 -2.51 -8.49 2.01
N HIS A 222 -3.38 -7.73 2.67
CA HIS A 222 -4.65 -7.30 2.08
C HIS A 222 -4.43 -6.57 0.75
N ALA A 223 -3.47 -5.64 0.67
CA ALA A 223 -3.16 -4.93 -0.56
C ALA A 223 -2.70 -5.87 -1.70
N ALA A 224 -1.86 -6.87 -1.40
CA ALA A 224 -1.43 -7.88 -2.36
C ALA A 224 -2.60 -8.73 -2.86
N THR A 225 -3.44 -9.24 -1.96
CA THR A 225 -4.62 -10.04 -2.32
C THR A 225 -5.62 -9.24 -3.16
N MET A 226 -5.82 -7.95 -2.85
CA MET A 226 -6.68 -7.09 -3.66
C MET A 226 -6.07 -6.81 -5.04
N ALA A 227 -4.76 -6.58 -5.14
CA ALA A 227 -4.09 -6.42 -6.43
C ALA A 227 -4.23 -7.66 -7.31
N GLU A 228 -4.02 -8.85 -6.76
CA GLU A 228 -4.18 -10.11 -7.48
C GLU A 228 -5.61 -10.36 -7.94
N ARG A 229 -6.60 -10.12 -7.07
CA ARG A 229 -8.01 -10.42 -7.36
C ARG A 229 -8.66 -9.39 -8.29
N LEU A 230 -8.20 -8.14 -8.28
CA LEU A 230 -8.77 -7.07 -9.11
C LEU A 230 -8.00 -6.86 -10.43
N THR A 231 -6.75 -7.30 -10.52
CA THR A 231 -5.92 -7.12 -11.71
C THR A 231 -4.94 -8.29 -11.89
N SER A 232 -3.73 -8.20 -11.34
CA SER A 232 -2.66 -9.20 -11.46
C SER A 232 -1.65 -9.05 -10.32
N ALA A 233 -0.88 -10.10 -10.05
CA ALA A 233 0.16 -10.08 -9.00
C ALA A 233 1.29 -9.07 -9.26
N HIS A 234 1.49 -8.68 -10.52
CA HIS A 234 2.50 -7.70 -10.93
C HIS A 234 1.99 -6.26 -10.89
N ALA A 235 0.70 -6.07 -10.59
CA ALA A 235 0.17 -4.73 -10.45
C ALA A 235 0.88 -4.01 -9.30
N ARG A 236 1.28 -2.77 -9.59
CA ARG A 236 1.93 -1.93 -8.62
C ARG A 236 0.95 -1.47 -7.56
N VAL A 237 1.46 -1.43 -6.34
CA VAL A 237 0.80 -0.95 -5.13
C VAL A 237 1.63 0.19 -4.57
N VAL A 238 1.03 1.38 -4.49
CA VAL A 238 1.57 2.50 -3.70
C VAL A 238 0.89 2.44 -2.34
N PHE A 239 1.68 2.27 -1.28
CA PHE A 239 1.19 2.02 0.07
C PHE A 239 1.71 3.09 1.02
N SER A 240 0.89 3.52 1.95
CA SER A 240 1.21 4.51 2.98
C SER A 240 0.69 4.09 4.35
N THR A 241 1.38 4.55 5.38
CA THR A 241 0.89 4.49 6.75
C THR A 241 1.12 5.82 7.45
N ARG A 242 0.24 6.13 8.39
CA ARG A 242 0.36 7.29 9.26
C ARG A 242 0.01 6.90 10.69
N TRP A 243 0.93 7.21 11.60
CA TRP A 243 0.80 7.01 13.04
C TRP A 243 0.54 8.37 13.68
N GLU A 244 -0.46 8.49 14.55
CA GLU A 244 -0.89 9.76 15.16
C GLU A 244 -1.14 9.59 16.65
N GLY A 245 -0.93 10.65 17.43
CA GLY A 245 -1.03 10.57 18.89
C GLY A 245 0.19 9.89 19.52
N LEU A 246 1.37 10.04 18.89
CA LEU A 246 2.61 9.42 19.34
C LEU A 246 3.30 10.19 20.47
N HIS A 247 3.14 11.51 20.55
CA HIS A 247 3.87 12.35 21.50
C HIS A 247 3.71 11.84 22.94
N GLY A 248 4.83 11.58 23.63
CA GLY A 248 4.85 11.09 25.00
C GLY A 248 4.60 9.59 25.16
N ARG A 249 4.28 8.84 24.09
CA ARG A 249 4.23 7.37 24.11
C ARG A 249 5.63 6.80 24.21
N THR A 250 5.77 5.64 24.85
CA THR A 250 7.02 4.87 24.88
C THR A 250 6.85 3.51 24.18
N ILE A 251 7.92 3.00 23.56
CA ILE A 251 7.86 1.64 23.00
C ILE A 251 8.10 0.59 24.09
N THR A 252 7.20 -0.40 24.14
CA THR A 252 7.27 -1.53 25.07
C THR A 252 7.05 -2.87 24.37
N SER A 253 7.32 -3.98 25.06
CA SER A 253 7.01 -5.32 24.55
C SER A 253 5.57 -5.76 24.88
N TRP A 254 4.61 -4.84 24.98
CA TRP A 254 3.20 -5.18 25.16
C TRP A 254 2.65 -5.89 23.89
N PRO A 255 1.74 -6.86 23.99
CA PRO A 255 1.15 -7.42 25.22
C PRO A 255 1.98 -8.53 25.85
N GLU A 256 3.13 -8.89 25.27
CA GLU A 256 3.98 -10.01 25.72
C GLU A 256 4.67 -9.75 27.07
N ALA A 257 4.96 -8.49 27.38
CA ALA A 257 5.54 -8.08 28.65
C ALA A 257 4.51 -7.36 29.53
N GLY A 258 4.62 -7.60 30.85
CA GLY A 258 3.78 -6.94 31.85
C GLY A 258 4.08 -5.44 31.99
N PRO A 259 3.29 -4.72 32.83
CA PRO A 259 3.36 -3.26 32.96
C PRO A 259 4.73 -2.71 33.38
N SER A 260 5.58 -3.54 33.99
CA SER A 260 6.91 -3.17 34.50
C SER A 260 8.05 -3.36 33.49
N ALA A 261 7.76 -3.68 32.23
CA ALA A 261 8.78 -3.85 31.21
C ALA A 261 9.55 -2.53 30.98
N PRO A 262 10.89 -2.56 30.90
CA PRO A 262 11.66 -1.33 30.68
C PRO A 262 11.24 -0.68 29.35
N SER A 263 10.69 0.52 29.45
CA SER A 263 10.39 1.38 28.32
C SER A 263 11.67 2.07 27.85
N ARG A 264 11.88 2.15 26.54
CA ARG A 264 12.90 3.04 25.95
C ARG A 264 12.20 4.29 25.43
N GLY A 265 12.84 5.45 25.63
CA GLY A 265 12.58 6.78 25.04
C GLY A 265 11.14 7.12 24.64
N ALA A 266 10.60 8.22 25.15
CA ALA A 266 9.32 8.71 24.67
C ALA A 266 9.45 9.28 23.24
N PHE A 267 8.42 9.11 22.41
CA PHE A 267 8.33 9.79 21.13
C PHE A 267 8.19 11.30 21.34
N GLU A 268 9.03 12.07 20.66
CA GLU A 268 8.96 13.53 20.64
C GLU A 268 7.92 14.03 19.62
N LEU A 269 7.77 13.32 18.49
CA LEU A 269 6.85 13.67 17.41
C LEU A 269 5.41 13.22 17.72
N GLY A 270 4.43 14.04 17.36
CA GLY A 270 3.01 13.70 17.47
C GLY A 270 2.48 12.79 16.38
N SER A 271 3.11 12.78 15.20
CA SER A 271 2.72 11.96 14.06
C SER A 271 3.91 11.60 13.18
N ILE A 272 3.85 10.42 12.56
CA ILE A 272 4.85 9.90 11.62
C ILE A 272 4.11 9.32 10.42
N ARG A 273 4.54 9.68 9.21
CA ARG A 273 4.05 9.12 7.95
C ARG A 273 5.19 8.40 7.22
N SER A 274 4.87 7.31 6.56
CA SER A 274 5.80 6.59 5.68
C SER A 274 5.05 5.99 4.50
N SER A 275 5.78 5.71 3.43
CA SER A 275 5.22 5.12 2.21
C SER A 275 6.23 4.21 1.53
N VAL A 276 5.72 3.23 0.81
CA VAL A 276 6.50 2.31 -0.04
C VAL A 276 5.78 2.10 -1.37
N VAL A 277 6.55 1.88 -2.43
CA VAL A 277 6.05 1.39 -3.71
C VAL A 277 6.52 -0.04 -3.86
N THR A 278 5.61 -0.94 -4.21
CA THR A 278 5.81 -2.40 -4.27
C THR A 278 4.84 -3.01 -5.29
N ASN A 279 4.82 -4.32 -5.43
CA ASN A 279 3.75 -5.08 -6.10
C ASN A 279 3.33 -6.28 -5.22
N ALA A 280 2.29 -7.02 -5.63
CA ALA A 280 1.80 -8.15 -4.85
C ALA A 280 2.87 -9.25 -4.70
N THR A 281 3.57 -9.59 -5.80
CA THR A 281 4.66 -10.59 -5.77
C THR A 281 5.74 -10.25 -4.73
N GLU A 282 6.22 -9.01 -4.68
CA GLU A 282 7.22 -8.58 -3.69
C GLU A 282 6.68 -8.64 -2.26
N ILE A 283 5.41 -8.26 -2.06
CA ILE A 283 4.75 -8.39 -0.75
C ILE A 283 4.69 -9.87 -0.32
N GLU A 284 4.35 -10.78 -1.22
CA GLU A 284 4.24 -12.21 -0.90
C GLU A 284 5.59 -12.85 -0.61
N GLU A 285 6.57 -12.63 -1.48
CA GLU A 285 7.89 -13.26 -1.44
C GLU A 285 8.81 -12.63 -0.37
N SER A 286 8.66 -11.33 -0.11
CA SER A 286 9.59 -10.55 0.70
C SER A 286 8.88 -9.65 1.73
N LEU A 287 7.72 -10.07 2.25
CA LEU A 287 6.95 -9.31 3.26
C LEU A 287 7.81 -8.71 4.39
N PRO A 288 8.75 -9.42 5.02
CA PRO A 288 9.57 -8.85 6.09
C PRO A 288 10.35 -7.61 5.66
N ASP A 289 10.85 -7.58 4.41
CA ASP A 289 11.62 -6.47 3.87
C ASP A 289 10.71 -5.29 3.52
N VAL A 290 9.53 -5.54 2.96
CA VAL A 290 8.52 -4.49 2.70
C VAL A 290 8.07 -3.83 4.01
N VAL A 291 7.78 -4.63 5.04
CA VAL A 291 7.42 -4.15 6.38
C VAL A 291 8.56 -3.35 7.01
N ALA A 292 9.80 -3.82 6.91
CA ALA A 292 10.96 -3.10 7.43
C ALA A 292 11.15 -1.73 6.77
N ARG A 293 10.98 -1.64 5.43
CA ARG A 293 11.01 -0.36 4.70
C ARG A 293 9.89 0.56 5.16
N LEU A 294 8.67 0.04 5.29
CA LEU A 294 7.49 0.82 5.68
C LEU A 294 7.59 1.35 7.12
N LEU A 295 8.12 0.56 8.06
CA LEU A 295 8.20 0.93 9.48
C LEU A 295 9.46 1.72 9.85
N ARG A 296 10.44 1.85 8.94
CA ARG A 296 11.71 2.54 9.23
C ARG A 296 11.53 3.95 9.82
N PRO A 297 10.66 4.84 9.29
CA PRO A 297 10.50 6.17 9.89
C PRO A 297 9.93 6.13 11.31
N LEU A 298 9.11 5.12 11.64
CA LEU A 298 8.60 4.92 13.00
C LEU A 298 9.72 4.44 13.95
N ASP A 299 10.56 3.52 13.46
CA ASP A 299 11.74 3.01 14.16
C ASP A 299 12.77 4.09 14.44
N ASP A 300 13.11 4.90 13.43
CA ASP A 300 14.04 6.02 13.53
C ASP A 300 13.57 7.04 14.58
N ALA A 301 12.28 7.42 14.56
CA ALA A 301 11.73 8.36 15.52
C ALA A 301 11.65 7.80 16.95
N ALA A 302 11.55 6.47 17.09
CA ALA A 302 11.60 5.80 18.38
C ALA A 302 13.03 5.56 18.89
N LEU A 303 14.04 5.86 18.07
CA LEU A 303 15.45 5.49 18.30
C LEU A 303 15.57 3.98 18.59
N GLN A 304 14.82 3.18 17.83
CA GLN A 304 14.83 1.72 17.94
C GLN A 304 15.07 1.08 16.59
N GLU A 305 15.86 0.01 16.59
CA GLU A 305 15.92 -0.90 15.45
C GLU A 305 15.06 -2.13 15.74
N ARG A 306 14.27 -2.54 14.75
CA ARG A 306 13.66 -3.87 14.68
C ARG A 306 14.53 -4.75 13.78
N PRO A 307 15.32 -5.68 14.33
CA PRO A 307 16.09 -6.61 13.52
C PRO A 307 15.17 -7.41 12.59
N ARG A 308 15.64 -7.73 11.38
CA ARG A 308 14.87 -8.54 10.41
C ARG A 308 14.29 -9.82 11.02
N ALA A 309 15.10 -10.56 11.80
CA ALA A 309 14.67 -11.78 12.48
C ALA A 309 13.50 -11.55 13.47
N PHE A 310 13.41 -10.36 14.08
CA PHE A 310 12.29 -10.00 14.94
C PHE A 310 11.00 -9.79 14.13
N ILE A 311 11.11 -9.11 12.98
CA ILE A 311 9.99 -8.93 12.05
C ILE A 311 9.49 -10.28 11.52
N GLU A 312 10.41 -11.13 11.03
CA GLU A 312 10.11 -12.48 10.53
C GLU A 312 9.43 -13.34 11.59
N HIS A 313 9.93 -13.33 12.82
CA HIS A 313 9.31 -14.06 13.93
C HIS A 313 7.85 -13.64 14.14
N HIS A 314 7.57 -12.34 14.18
CA HIS A 314 6.23 -11.81 14.43
C HIS A 314 5.27 -12.05 13.26
N LEU A 315 5.74 -11.91 12.01
CA LEU A 315 4.94 -12.25 10.83
C LEU A 315 4.63 -13.75 10.76
N GLY A 316 5.61 -14.61 11.07
CA GLY A 316 5.41 -16.06 11.12
C GLY A 316 4.38 -16.47 12.18
N ARG A 317 4.44 -15.87 13.38
CA ARG A 317 3.43 -16.09 14.42
C ARG A 317 2.04 -15.65 13.99
N MET A 318 1.92 -14.51 13.33
CA MET A 318 0.65 -14.03 12.81
C MET A 318 0.05 -15.00 11.78
N ARG A 319 0.84 -15.44 10.79
CA ARG A 319 0.39 -16.43 9.79
C ARG A 319 -0.05 -17.76 10.40
N SER A 320 0.65 -18.24 11.43
CA SER A 320 0.29 -19.50 12.11
C SER A 320 -1.06 -19.46 12.83
N ARG A 321 -1.54 -18.27 13.22
CA ARG A 321 -2.85 -18.09 13.85
C ARG A 321 -4.01 -18.13 12.86
N ALA A 322 -3.75 -17.95 11.57
CA ALA A 322 -4.76 -18.01 10.51
C ALA A 322 -5.15 -19.46 10.17
N VAL A 323 -4.28 -20.44 10.47
CA VAL A 323 -4.41 -21.84 10.03
C VAL A 323 -5.01 -22.74 11.13
N GLY A 324 -5.31 -22.20 12.31
CA GLY A 324 -5.85 -22.95 13.46
C GLY A 324 -7.19 -22.42 13.91
#